data_AF-A0A4S9VLA0-F1
#
_entry.id   AF-A0A4S9VLA0-F1
#
_cell.length_a   1.000
_cell.length_b   1.000
_cell.length_c   1.000
_cell.angle_alpha   90.00
_cell.angle_beta   90.00
_cell.angle_gamma   90.00
#
_symmetry.space_group_name_H-M   'P 1'
#
loop_
_entity.id
_entity.type
_entity.pdbx_description
1 polymer ?
#
loop_
_entity_poly.entity_id
_entity_poly.type
_entity_poly.pdbx_seq_one_letter_code
_entity_poly.pdbx_strand_id
1 'polypeptide(L)'
;MSAGKRNNTLLLFRDNFTISTWLAIGALFQSIAFSVLGRMAFLPAACLLLYRVADAYAIKTGLKHNHYLDGVIMEHVSAQIPGETDGDAETPADSDICVFIIGSKVNHPLGLLAPGYKELGEQFTSMIQEIKNNAEEHGFLGSRSLVGAESATNNETVSIMYFKTSEAVQAYATGPLHRKSLTWWAKHAAKYPHVGIFHELYQVRKKDWETVYGHMKPMFAGETRHKVETGLSEKDEEGAVWRSSLVFTTGVLKTSLGRMGRLPGSYIRSDLEVKDEKAGVMSV
;
A
#
# COMPACT_ATOMS: atom_id res chain seq x y z
N MET A 1 3.65 -17.14 2.24
CA MET A 1 3.80 -16.87 3.68
C MET A 1 2.92 -15.69 4.04
N SER A 2 1.89 -15.90 4.85
CA SER A 2 0.98 -14.85 5.31
C SER A 2 1.76 -13.89 6.21
N ALA A 3 2.08 -12.70 5.69
CA ALA A 3 2.49 -11.59 6.55
C ALA A 3 1.34 -11.38 7.53
N GLY A 4 1.59 -11.63 8.82
CA GLY A 4 0.57 -11.54 9.86
C GLY A 4 -0.23 -10.27 9.67
N LYS A 5 -1.54 -10.42 9.39
CA LYS A 5 -2.49 -9.32 9.24
C LYS A 5 -2.41 -8.49 10.52
N ARG A 6 -1.58 -7.45 10.54
CA ARG A 6 -1.70 -6.39 11.53
C ARG A 6 -3.09 -5.82 11.32
N ASN A 7 -3.94 -5.92 12.34
CA ASN A 7 -5.28 -5.35 12.28
C ASN A 7 -5.12 -3.83 12.14
N ASN A 8 -5.31 -3.31 10.93
CA ASN A 8 -5.27 -1.86 10.65
C ASN A 8 -6.20 -1.10 11.61
N THR A 9 -7.28 -1.72 12.07
CA THR A 9 -8.18 -1.21 13.11
C THR A 9 -7.48 -0.87 14.43
N LEU A 10 -6.52 -1.69 14.89
CA LEU A 10 -5.78 -1.42 16.12
C LEU A 10 -4.84 -0.22 15.95
N LEU A 11 -4.19 -0.10 14.79
CA LEU A 11 -3.33 1.04 14.48
C LEU A 11 -4.14 2.34 14.42
N LEU A 12 -5.27 2.28 13.69
CA LEU A 12 -6.24 3.36 13.60
C LEU A 12 -6.76 3.79 14.98
N PHE A 13 -7.09 2.84 15.86
CA PHE A 13 -7.54 3.15 17.22
C PHE A 13 -6.44 3.77 18.09
N ARG A 14 -5.22 3.19 18.06
CA ARG A 14 -4.04 3.71 18.78
C ARG A 14 -3.75 5.16 18.37
N ASP A 15 -3.85 5.45 17.08
CA ASP A 15 -3.45 6.75 16.52
C ASP A 15 -4.60 7.78 16.53
N ASN A 16 -5.82 7.37 16.90
CA ASN A 16 -7.00 8.24 16.94
C ASN A 16 -6.94 9.34 18.01
N PHE A 17 -6.21 9.11 19.10
CA PHE A 17 -6.08 10.05 20.21
C PHE A 17 -4.64 10.49 20.41
N THR A 18 -4.47 11.74 20.87
CA THR A 18 -3.15 12.29 21.19
C THR A 18 -2.43 11.47 22.27
N ILE A 19 -1.10 11.53 22.30
CA ILE A 19 -0.30 10.91 23.37
C ILE A 19 -0.73 11.44 24.75
N SER A 20 -1.00 12.73 24.88
CA SER A 20 -1.51 13.33 26.13
C SER A 20 -2.84 12.71 26.58
N THR A 21 -3.75 12.42 25.65
CA THR A 21 -5.01 11.74 25.95
C THR A 21 -4.76 10.32 26.45
N TRP A 22 -3.89 9.55 25.78
CA TRP A 22 -3.53 8.21 26.22
C TRP A 22 -2.87 8.19 27.61
N LEU A 23 -1.97 9.15 27.87
CA LEU A 23 -1.35 9.30 29.19
C LEU A 23 -2.37 9.67 30.26
N ALA A 24 -3.32 10.56 29.97
CA ALA A 24 -4.38 10.93 30.91
C ALA A 24 -5.32 9.73 31.21
N ILE A 25 -5.70 8.97 30.19
CA ILE A 25 -6.50 7.74 30.35
C ILE A 25 -5.73 6.74 31.21
N GLY A 26 -4.45 6.49 30.91
CA GLY A 26 -3.60 5.60 31.69
C GLY A 26 -3.44 6.05 33.15
N ALA A 27 -3.24 7.35 33.38
CA ALA A 27 -3.14 7.93 34.71
C ALA A 27 -4.42 7.78 35.52
N LEU A 28 -5.59 7.94 34.89
CA LEU A 28 -6.89 7.73 35.53
C LEU A 28 -7.06 6.26 35.95
N PHE A 29 -6.81 5.32 35.03
CA PHE A 29 -6.88 3.88 35.35
C PHE A 29 -5.90 3.50 36.46
N GLN A 30 -4.67 4.02 36.42
CA GLN A 30 -3.67 3.79 37.45
C GLN A 30 -4.10 4.34 38.82
N SER A 31 -4.76 5.51 38.84
CA SER A 31 -5.27 6.12 40.08
C SER A 31 -6.41 5.31 40.69
N ILE A 32 -7.31 4.79 39.85
CA ILE A 32 -8.39 3.88 40.28
C ILE A 32 -7.78 2.58 40.84
N ALA A 33 -6.83 1.98 40.11
CA ALA A 33 -6.14 0.77 40.57
C ALA A 33 -5.42 0.98 41.90
N PHE A 34 -4.75 2.12 42.07
CA PHE A 34 -4.10 2.48 43.33
C PHE A 34 -5.09 2.62 44.49
N SER A 35 -6.28 3.17 44.24
CA SER A 35 -7.33 3.31 45.25
C SER A 35 -7.84 1.96 45.78
N VAL A 36 -7.80 0.91 44.94
CA VAL A 36 -8.26 -0.44 45.29
C VAL A 36 -7.13 -1.32 45.84
N LEU A 37 -5.93 -1.25 45.24
CA LEU A 37 -4.83 -2.19 45.48
C LEU A 37 -3.63 -1.57 46.22
N GLY A 38 -3.68 -0.27 46.52
CA GLY A 38 -2.57 0.48 47.10
C GLY A 38 -1.31 0.44 46.22
N ARG A 39 -0.14 0.30 46.86
CA ARG A 39 1.16 0.31 46.17
C ARG A 39 1.33 -0.84 45.15
N MET A 40 0.59 -1.93 45.30
CA MET A 40 0.65 -3.07 44.37
C MET A 40 0.16 -2.72 42.96
N ALA A 41 -0.62 -1.65 42.81
CA ALA A 41 -1.08 -1.16 41.51
C ALA A 41 0.06 -0.78 40.56
N PHE A 42 1.26 -0.45 41.06
CA PHE A 42 2.41 -0.10 40.20
C PHE A 42 3.14 -1.32 39.64
N LEU A 43 2.96 -2.50 40.24
CA LEU A 43 3.70 -3.70 39.89
C LEU A 43 3.49 -4.12 38.43
N PRO A 44 2.27 -4.14 37.86
CA PRO A 44 2.06 -4.53 36.46
C PRO A 44 2.78 -3.60 35.48
N ALA A 45 2.71 -2.27 35.69
CA ALA A 45 3.38 -1.30 34.84
C ALA A 45 4.90 -1.41 34.93
N ALA A 46 5.45 -1.56 36.15
CA ALA A 46 6.87 -1.77 36.36
C ALA A 46 7.37 -3.06 35.71
N CYS A 47 6.67 -4.18 35.91
CA CYS A 47 7.00 -5.47 35.27
C CYS A 47 6.94 -5.38 33.75
N LEU A 48 5.93 -4.72 33.18
CA LEU A 48 5.81 -4.53 31.74
C LEU A 48 6.97 -3.70 31.18
N LEU A 49 7.34 -2.58 31.83
CA LEU A 49 8.47 -1.75 31.41
C LEU A 49 9.79 -2.50 31.50
N LEU A 50 10.02 -3.21 32.61
CA LEU A 50 11.20 -4.05 32.79
C LEU A 50 11.28 -5.14 31.72
N TYR A 51 10.17 -5.81 31.42
CA TYR A 51 10.09 -6.79 30.34
C TYR A 51 10.44 -6.17 28.99
N ARG A 52 9.89 -4.99 28.65
CA ARG A 52 10.16 -4.32 27.36
C ARG A 52 11.62 -3.90 27.22
N VAL A 53 12.23 -3.39 28.30
CA VAL A 53 13.65 -3.02 28.32
C VAL A 53 14.53 -4.25 28.22
N ALA A 54 14.23 -5.31 28.99
CA ALA A 54 14.96 -6.57 28.94
C ALA A 54 14.86 -7.23 27.56
N ASP A 55 13.67 -7.23 26.94
CA ASP A 55 13.44 -7.76 25.60
C ASP A 55 14.22 -6.99 24.54
N ALA A 56 14.17 -5.65 24.59
CA ALA A 56 14.92 -4.79 23.69
C ALA A 56 16.44 -4.97 23.86
N TYR A 57 16.91 -5.10 25.10
CA TYR A 57 18.31 -5.37 25.39
C TYR A 57 18.73 -6.74 24.85
N ALA A 58 17.94 -7.79 25.10
CA ALA A 58 18.20 -9.13 24.60
C ALA A 58 18.26 -9.19 23.07
N ILE A 59 17.38 -8.45 22.37
CA ILE A 59 17.45 -8.31 20.90
C ILE A 59 18.73 -7.57 20.49
N LYS A 60 19.04 -6.44 21.13
CA LYS A 60 20.20 -5.60 20.81
C LYS A 60 21.53 -6.36 20.96
N THR A 61 21.67 -7.16 22.00
CA THR A 61 22.89 -7.94 22.28
C THR A 61 22.93 -9.30 21.58
N GLY A 62 21.91 -9.62 20.78
CA GLY A 62 21.83 -10.89 20.05
C GLY A 62 21.46 -12.11 20.90
N LEU A 63 21.07 -11.92 22.16
CA LEU A 63 20.54 -13.01 23.01
C LEU A 63 19.17 -13.51 22.53
N LYS A 64 18.39 -12.65 21.87
CA LYS A 64 17.09 -12.98 21.29
C LYS A 64 17.04 -12.63 19.81
N HIS A 65 16.34 -13.46 19.03
CA HIS A 65 16.06 -13.21 17.61
C HIS A 65 15.41 -11.83 17.39
N ASN A 66 15.97 -11.08 16.45
CA ASN A 66 15.44 -9.77 16.07
C ASN A 66 14.26 -9.92 15.11
N HIS A 67 13.08 -10.10 15.69
CA HIS A 67 11.82 -10.20 14.96
C HIS A 67 11.48 -8.96 14.09
N TYR A 68 12.12 -7.81 14.31
CA TYR A 68 11.94 -6.65 13.42
C TYR A 68 12.49 -6.91 12.01
N LEU A 69 13.52 -7.77 11.89
CA LEU A 69 14.11 -8.19 10.62
C LEU A 69 13.32 -9.30 9.91
N ASP A 70 12.23 -9.80 10.50
CA ASP A 70 11.45 -10.87 9.89
C ASP A 70 10.87 -10.43 8.53
N GLY A 71 11.25 -11.13 7.46
CA GLY A 71 10.83 -10.82 6.09
C GLY A 71 11.50 -9.57 5.49
N VAL A 72 12.55 -9.04 6.12
CA VAL A 72 13.41 -8.02 5.52
C VAL A 72 14.32 -8.68 4.49
N ILE A 73 14.35 -8.11 3.29
CA ILE A 73 15.32 -8.46 2.25
C ILE A 73 16.53 -7.57 2.47
N MET A 74 17.67 -8.18 2.77
CA MET A 74 18.91 -7.47 3.12
C MET A 74 19.64 -6.99 1.86
N GLU A 75 19.41 -7.66 0.75
CA GLU A 75 19.95 -7.32 -0.55
C GLU A 75 19.25 -6.10 -1.18
N HIS A 76 19.91 -5.51 -2.17
CA HIS A 76 19.29 -4.50 -3.02
C HIS A 76 18.39 -5.19 -4.05
N VAL A 77 17.13 -4.77 -4.09
CA VAL A 77 16.11 -5.31 -5.00
C VAL A 77 15.34 -4.16 -5.66
N SER A 78 14.79 -4.44 -6.83
CA SER A 78 13.94 -3.53 -7.60
C SER A 78 12.68 -4.29 -8.00
N ALA A 79 11.54 -3.61 -8.02
CA ALA A 79 10.33 -4.13 -8.65
C ALA A 79 10.48 -4.05 -10.16
N GLN A 80 10.26 -5.18 -10.83
CA GLN A 80 10.17 -5.34 -12.27
C GLN A 80 8.91 -6.16 -12.56
N ILE A 81 8.18 -5.79 -13.61
CA ILE A 81 7.02 -6.57 -14.04
C ILE A 81 7.57 -7.76 -14.85
N PRO A 82 7.30 -9.01 -14.46
CA PRO A 82 7.72 -10.17 -15.25
C PRO A 82 7.02 -10.13 -16.62
N GLY A 83 7.73 -10.61 -17.65
CA GLY A 83 7.14 -10.79 -18.98
C GLY A 83 5.97 -11.77 -18.98
N GLU A 84 5.21 -11.79 -20.08
CA GLU A 84 4.01 -12.63 -20.23
C GLU A 84 4.34 -14.13 -20.28
N THR A 85 5.55 -14.49 -20.75
CA THR A 85 6.04 -15.85 -20.87
C THR A 85 7.11 -16.19 -19.83
N ASP A 86 7.20 -17.47 -19.45
CA ASP A 86 8.19 -17.97 -18.49
C ASP A 86 9.63 -17.86 -19.02
N GLY A 87 10.37 -16.85 -18.55
CA GLY A 87 11.79 -16.67 -18.85
C GLY A 87 12.29 -15.26 -18.53
N ASP A 88 12.64 -15.00 -17.27
CA ASP A 88 13.25 -13.75 -16.77
C ASP A 88 12.54 -12.42 -17.14
N ALA A 89 12.89 -11.32 -16.49
CA ALA A 89 12.46 -10.00 -16.95
C ALA A 89 13.30 -9.66 -18.19
N GLU A 90 12.83 -10.07 -19.39
CA GLU A 90 13.59 -9.94 -20.65
C GLU A 90 14.10 -8.51 -20.90
N THR A 91 13.42 -7.48 -20.38
CA THR A 91 13.93 -6.11 -20.35
C THR A 91 13.42 -5.33 -19.12
N PRO A 92 14.27 -4.55 -18.42
CA PRO A 92 13.83 -3.73 -17.30
C PRO A 92 12.79 -2.68 -17.68
N ALA A 93 11.81 -2.43 -16.80
CA ALA A 93 10.73 -1.47 -16.94
C ALA A 93 10.01 -1.55 -18.30
N ASP A 94 9.80 -2.75 -18.84
CA ASP A 94 9.25 -2.91 -20.19
C ASP A 94 7.73 -2.82 -20.30
N SER A 95 7.06 -2.64 -19.17
CA SER A 95 5.62 -2.44 -19.11
C SER A 95 5.28 -1.06 -18.56
N ASP A 96 4.18 -0.52 -19.05
CA ASP A 96 3.49 0.60 -18.44
C ASP A 96 2.99 0.24 -17.04
N ILE A 97 2.90 1.23 -16.16
CA ILE A 97 2.29 1.09 -14.84
C ILE A 97 1.33 2.24 -14.57
N CYS A 98 0.31 1.94 -13.79
CA CYS A 98 -0.62 2.94 -13.29
C CYS A 98 -0.58 2.96 -11.76
N VAL A 99 -0.36 4.13 -11.17
CA VAL A 99 -0.37 4.34 -9.73
C VAL A 99 -1.60 5.16 -9.38
N PHE A 100 -2.48 4.60 -8.56
CA PHE A 100 -3.67 5.26 -8.06
C PHE A 100 -3.54 5.46 -6.55
N ILE A 101 -3.46 6.72 -6.14
CA ILE A 101 -3.44 7.12 -4.73
C ILE A 101 -4.87 7.53 -4.39
N ILE A 102 -5.46 6.93 -3.36
CA ILE A 102 -6.81 7.25 -2.92
C ILE A 102 -6.88 7.23 -1.40
N GLY A 103 -7.65 8.15 -0.83
CA GLY A 103 -7.73 8.24 0.61
C GLY A 103 -8.87 9.10 1.11
N SER A 104 -8.87 9.26 2.42
CA SER A 104 -9.81 10.11 3.14
C SER A 104 -9.14 10.76 4.33
N LYS A 105 -9.62 11.95 4.69
CA LYS A 105 -9.19 12.72 5.87
C LYS A 105 -10.42 13.13 6.67
N VAL A 106 -10.35 13.04 8.00
CA VAL A 106 -11.48 13.38 8.88
C VAL A 106 -11.16 14.57 9.77
N ASN A 107 -11.66 15.74 9.43
CA ASN A 107 -11.46 16.98 10.18
C ASN A 107 -12.43 17.09 11.39
N HIS A 108 -12.38 16.12 12.30
CA HIS A 108 -13.29 16.03 13.46
C HIS A 108 -12.53 15.64 14.75
N PRO A 109 -12.88 16.19 15.94
CA PRO A 109 -12.19 15.89 17.21
C PRO A 109 -12.21 14.42 17.63
N LEU A 110 -13.23 13.68 17.20
CA LEU A 110 -13.34 12.23 17.44
C LEU A 110 -12.53 11.38 16.45
N GLY A 111 -11.86 12.01 15.48
CA GLY A 111 -11.08 11.33 14.45
C GLY A 111 -11.93 10.34 13.67
N LEU A 112 -11.49 9.09 13.65
CA LEU A 112 -12.13 7.98 12.94
C LEU A 112 -13.47 7.55 13.56
N LEU A 113 -13.77 7.98 14.79
CA LEU A 113 -15.07 7.78 15.43
C LEU A 113 -16.10 8.86 15.03
N ALA A 114 -15.74 9.77 14.12
CA ALA A 114 -16.66 10.79 13.65
C ALA A 114 -17.86 10.17 12.90
N PRO A 115 -19.05 10.80 13.00
CA PRO A 115 -20.22 10.37 12.24
C PRO A 115 -19.93 10.27 10.74
N GLY A 116 -20.39 9.19 10.10
CA GLY A 116 -20.25 8.96 8.66
C GLY A 116 -18.93 8.31 8.22
N TYR A 117 -17.89 8.29 9.06
CA TYR A 117 -16.60 7.74 8.65
C TYR A 117 -16.57 6.21 8.58
N LYS A 118 -17.30 5.55 9.49
CA LYS A 118 -17.44 4.09 9.48
C LYS A 118 -18.09 3.63 8.16
N GLU A 119 -19.18 4.28 7.77
CA GLU A 119 -19.93 3.97 6.55
C GLU A 119 -19.11 4.23 5.28
N LEU A 120 -18.28 5.29 5.27
CA LEU A 120 -17.32 5.55 4.21
C LEU A 120 -16.27 4.43 4.13
N GLY A 121 -15.69 4.06 5.27
CA GLY A 121 -14.67 3.02 5.36
C GLY A 121 -15.17 1.63 4.95
N GLU A 122 -16.41 1.29 5.28
CA GLU A 122 -17.05 0.03 4.87
C GLU A 122 -17.23 -0.02 3.34
N GLN A 123 -17.66 1.07 2.72
CA GLN A 123 -17.76 1.17 1.26
C GLN A 123 -16.39 1.00 0.59
N PHE A 124 -15.38 1.74 1.06
CA PHE A 124 -14.02 1.61 0.53
C PHE A 124 -13.48 0.19 0.69
N THR A 125 -13.67 -0.42 1.85
CA THR A 125 -13.25 -1.81 2.10
C THR A 125 -13.94 -2.79 1.14
N SER A 126 -15.25 -2.59 0.88
CA SER A 126 -15.99 -3.43 -0.06
C SER A 126 -15.47 -3.32 -1.50
N MET A 127 -15.14 -2.10 -1.95
CA MET A 127 -14.55 -1.86 -3.28
C MET A 127 -13.18 -2.52 -3.41
N ILE A 128 -12.31 -2.38 -2.41
CA ILE A 128 -10.99 -3.04 -2.41
C ILE A 128 -11.14 -4.57 -2.42
N GLN A 129 -12.13 -5.12 -1.72
CA GLN A 129 -12.36 -6.57 -1.72
C GLN A 129 -12.85 -7.08 -3.09
N GLU A 130 -13.75 -6.34 -3.75
CA GLU A 130 -14.20 -6.65 -5.11
C GLU A 130 -13.04 -6.61 -6.11
N ILE A 131 -12.24 -5.54 -6.07
CA ILE A 131 -11.04 -5.39 -6.90
C ILE A 131 -10.08 -6.57 -6.70
N LYS A 132 -9.84 -6.99 -5.44
CA LYS A 132 -8.93 -8.10 -5.13
C LYS A 132 -9.47 -9.46 -5.57
N ASN A 133 -10.77 -9.68 -5.48
CA ASN A 133 -11.39 -10.94 -5.90
C ASN A 133 -11.32 -11.13 -7.42
N ASN A 134 -11.37 -10.03 -8.18
CA ASN A 134 -11.33 -10.03 -9.64
C ASN A 134 -10.10 -9.24 -10.15
N ALA A 135 -8.93 -9.48 -9.53
CA ALA A 135 -7.74 -8.65 -9.75
C ALA A 135 -7.30 -8.60 -11.23
N GLU A 136 -7.39 -9.71 -11.96
CA GLU A 136 -7.03 -9.76 -13.38
C GLU A 136 -7.99 -8.93 -14.24
N GLU A 137 -9.30 -9.08 -14.03
CA GLU A 137 -10.36 -8.34 -14.75
C GLU A 137 -10.20 -6.82 -14.57
N HIS A 138 -9.85 -6.40 -13.35
CA HIS A 138 -9.67 -4.99 -13.02
C HIS A 138 -8.24 -4.49 -13.24
N GLY A 139 -7.34 -5.32 -13.79
CA GLY A 139 -5.94 -4.97 -14.01
C GLY A 139 -5.19 -4.58 -12.74
N PHE A 140 -5.62 -5.05 -11.57
CA PHE A 140 -5.08 -4.71 -10.26
C PHE A 140 -3.85 -5.56 -9.92
N LEU A 141 -2.76 -4.88 -9.56
CA LEU A 141 -1.46 -5.52 -9.27
C LEU A 141 -1.17 -5.63 -7.78
N GLY A 142 -1.76 -4.75 -6.97
CA GLY A 142 -1.56 -4.72 -5.53
C GLY A 142 -1.83 -3.35 -4.92
N SER A 143 -1.88 -3.29 -3.59
CA SER A 143 -2.13 -2.04 -2.87
C SER A 143 -1.48 -2.06 -1.49
N ARG A 144 -1.10 -0.89 -1.00
CA ARG A 144 -0.67 -0.69 0.38
C ARG A 144 -1.45 0.48 1.00
N SER A 145 -1.97 0.25 2.20
CA SER A 145 -2.62 1.30 2.99
C SER A 145 -1.67 1.84 4.06
N LEU A 146 -1.68 3.15 4.25
CA LEU A 146 -0.91 3.93 5.20
C LEU A 146 -1.87 4.84 5.99
N VAL A 147 -1.42 5.28 7.15
CA VAL A 147 -2.11 6.27 7.98
C VAL A 147 -1.24 7.51 8.04
N GLY A 148 -1.82 8.68 7.76
CA GLY A 148 -1.13 9.96 7.80
C GLY A 148 -0.76 10.36 9.22
N ALA A 149 0.36 11.08 9.36
CA ALA A 149 0.95 11.47 10.65
C ALA A 149 0.95 13.00 10.90
N GLU A 150 0.27 13.77 10.04
CA GLU A 150 0.36 15.23 10.02
C GLU A 150 -0.47 15.91 11.12
N SER A 151 -1.62 15.32 11.47
CA SER A 151 -2.55 15.90 12.46
C SER A 151 -2.38 15.25 13.83
N ALA A 152 -2.75 15.97 14.91
CA ALA A 152 -2.67 15.44 16.27
C ALA A 152 -3.46 14.14 16.52
N THR A 153 -4.40 13.79 15.63
CA THR A 153 -5.26 12.60 15.71
C THR A 153 -5.14 11.66 14.50
N ASN A 154 -4.06 11.75 13.70
CA ASN A 154 -3.71 10.84 12.59
C ASN A 154 -4.92 10.22 11.84
N ASN A 155 -5.82 11.10 11.39
CA ASN A 155 -7.16 10.79 10.89
C ASN A 155 -7.22 10.75 9.36
N GLU A 156 -6.08 10.45 8.74
CA GLU A 156 -5.91 10.37 7.32
C GLU A 156 -5.52 8.96 6.94
N THR A 157 -6.24 8.37 5.99
CA THR A 157 -5.89 7.06 5.44
C THR A 157 -5.57 7.21 3.98
N VAL A 158 -4.43 6.65 3.57
CA VAL A 158 -3.94 6.71 2.18
C VAL A 158 -3.74 5.28 1.69
N SER A 159 -4.36 4.93 0.57
CA SER A 159 -4.13 3.70 -0.16
C SER A 159 -3.39 4.01 -1.45
N ILE A 160 -2.19 3.44 -1.59
CA ILE A 160 -1.42 3.48 -2.82
C ILE A 160 -1.66 2.16 -3.55
N MET A 161 -2.30 2.24 -4.71
CA MET A 161 -2.75 1.11 -5.50
C MET A 161 -2.01 1.08 -6.84
N TYR A 162 -1.69 -0.12 -7.30
CA TYR A 162 -1.00 -0.37 -8.56
C TYR A 162 -1.95 -1.09 -9.51
N PHE A 163 -2.05 -0.58 -10.72
CA PHE A 163 -2.84 -1.13 -11.82
C PHE A 163 -1.97 -1.26 -13.07
N LYS A 164 -2.40 -2.08 -14.02
CA LYS A 164 -1.76 -2.19 -15.34
C LYS A 164 -1.89 -0.89 -16.14
N THR A 165 -3.08 -0.29 -16.14
CA THR A 165 -3.36 0.91 -16.93
C THR A 165 -4.37 1.85 -16.26
N SER A 166 -4.42 3.10 -16.69
CA SER A 166 -5.40 4.09 -16.24
C SER A 166 -6.84 3.75 -16.66
N GLU A 167 -6.99 3.10 -17.81
CA GLU A 167 -8.25 2.64 -18.38
C GLU A 167 -8.87 1.56 -17.50
N ALA A 168 -8.07 0.68 -16.91
CA ALA A 168 -8.54 -0.33 -15.96
C ALA A 168 -9.17 0.32 -14.71
N VAL A 169 -8.55 1.40 -14.21
CA VAL A 169 -9.11 2.19 -13.09
C VAL A 169 -10.41 2.87 -13.49
N GLN A 170 -10.47 3.46 -14.68
CA GLN A 170 -11.69 4.11 -15.19
C GLN A 170 -12.83 3.11 -15.41
N ALA A 171 -12.53 1.94 -15.98
CA ALA A 171 -13.50 0.86 -16.17
C ALA A 171 -14.14 0.48 -14.82
N TYR A 172 -13.32 0.25 -13.79
CA TYR A 172 -13.81 -0.02 -12.43
C TYR A 172 -14.63 1.14 -11.85
N ALA A 173 -14.17 2.39 -12.03
CA ALA A 173 -14.87 3.57 -11.53
C ALA A 173 -16.28 3.76 -12.14
N THR A 174 -16.51 3.23 -13.35
CA THR A 174 -17.84 3.19 -13.97
C THR A 174 -18.68 1.97 -13.57
N GLY A 175 -18.12 1.06 -12.77
CA GLY A 175 -18.80 -0.13 -12.27
C GLY A 175 -19.93 0.16 -11.27
N PRO A 176 -20.80 -0.83 -11.01
CA PRO A 176 -21.99 -0.66 -10.18
C PRO A 176 -21.66 -0.33 -8.72
N LEU A 177 -20.68 -1.01 -8.11
CA LEU A 177 -20.32 -0.81 -6.70
C LEU A 177 -19.73 0.59 -6.46
N HIS A 178 -18.83 1.03 -7.34
CA HIS A 178 -18.26 2.37 -7.26
C HIS A 178 -19.33 3.46 -7.45
N ARG A 179 -20.19 3.34 -8.48
CA ARG A 179 -21.30 4.29 -8.72
C ARG A 179 -22.28 4.37 -7.55
N LYS A 180 -22.61 3.24 -6.94
CA LYS A 180 -23.44 3.18 -5.73
C LYS A 180 -22.78 3.96 -4.59
N SER A 181 -21.48 3.76 -4.39
CA SER A 181 -20.73 4.43 -3.32
C SER A 181 -20.62 5.94 -3.56
N LEU A 182 -20.38 6.35 -4.80
CA LEU A 182 -20.35 7.77 -5.18
C LEU A 182 -21.72 8.43 -5.02
N THR A 183 -22.80 7.72 -5.35
CA THR A 183 -24.17 8.20 -5.12
C THR A 183 -24.46 8.38 -3.62
N TRP A 184 -24.01 7.44 -2.78
CA TRP A 184 -24.10 7.59 -1.33
C TRP A 184 -23.32 8.80 -0.85
N TRP A 185 -22.07 8.96 -1.32
CA TRP A 185 -21.21 10.09 -0.96
C TRP A 185 -21.86 11.43 -1.31
N ALA A 186 -22.34 11.59 -2.55
CA ALA A 186 -22.99 12.82 -3.01
C ALA A 186 -24.20 13.22 -2.15
N LYS A 187 -24.98 12.23 -1.66
CA LYS A 187 -26.11 12.46 -0.76
C LYS A 187 -25.71 12.87 0.66
N HIS A 188 -24.52 12.50 1.11
CA HIS A 188 -24.09 12.64 2.51
C HIS A 188 -22.98 13.68 2.71
N ALA A 189 -22.31 14.15 1.64
CA ALA A 189 -21.20 15.10 1.74
C ALA A 189 -21.60 16.38 2.49
N ALA A 190 -22.79 16.93 2.23
CA ALA A 190 -23.30 18.11 2.95
C ALA A 190 -23.64 17.82 4.43
N LYS A 191 -24.00 16.57 4.75
CA LYS A 191 -24.30 16.12 6.12
C LYS A 191 -23.02 15.90 6.94
N TYR A 192 -21.93 15.52 6.29
CA TYR A 192 -20.64 15.20 6.93
C TYR A 192 -19.52 16.10 6.39
N PRO A 193 -19.57 17.42 6.63
CA PRO A 193 -18.60 18.38 6.08
C PRO A 193 -17.17 18.18 6.63
N HIS A 194 -17.04 17.43 7.73
CA HIS A 194 -15.75 17.07 8.31
C HIS A 194 -15.07 15.90 7.60
N VAL A 195 -15.76 15.16 6.72
CA VAL A 195 -15.17 14.05 5.98
C VAL A 195 -14.69 14.57 4.62
N GLY A 196 -13.43 14.31 4.30
CA GLY A 196 -12.85 14.56 2.99
C GLY A 196 -12.44 13.24 2.33
N ILE A 197 -12.57 13.17 1.01
CA ILE A 197 -12.00 12.11 0.17
C ILE A 197 -11.08 12.75 -0.87
N PHE A 198 -10.06 12.03 -1.30
CA PHE A 198 -9.14 12.49 -2.34
C PHE A 198 -8.64 11.31 -3.17
N HIS A 199 -8.21 11.60 -4.39
CA HIS A 199 -7.46 10.66 -5.20
C HIS A 199 -6.50 11.35 -6.17
N GLU A 200 -5.50 10.62 -6.65
CA GLU A 200 -4.55 11.00 -7.69
C GLU A 200 -4.28 9.78 -8.57
N LEU A 201 -4.21 9.96 -9.88
CA LEU A 201 -3.98 8.89 -10.84
C LEU A 201 -2.80 9.25 -11.74
N TYR A 202 -1.82 8.36 -11.81
CA TYR A 202 -0.61 8.53 -12.60
C TYR A 202 -0.43 7.34 -13.54
N GLN A 203 -0.51 7.58 -14.85
CA GLN A 203 -0.04 6.64 -15.87
C GLN A 203 1.44 6.92 -16.14
N VAL A 204 2.29 5.92 -15.95
CA VAL A 204 3.73 6.02 -16.19
C VAL A 204 4.09 5.00 -17.26
N ARG A 205 4.60 5.49 -18.39
CA ARG A 205 4.97 4.66 -19.53
C ARG A 205 6.11 3.72 -19.19
N LYS A 206 6.25 2.64 -19.96
CA LYS A 206 7.44 1.79 -19.94
C LYS A 206 8.70 2.63 -20.07
N LYS A 207 9.75 2.20 -19.39
CA LYS A 207 11.04 2.88 -19.24
C LYS A 207 10.98 4.22 -18.48
N ASP A 208 9.82 4.80 -18.15
CA ASP A 208 9.69 6.08 -17.42
C ASP A 208 9.62 5.89 -15.87
N TRP A 209 9.84 4.68 -15.36
CA TRP A 209 9.78 4.38 -13.93
C TRP A 209 10.95 3.52 -13.44
N GLU A 210 11.31 3.68 -12.17
CA GLU A 210 12.24 2.81 -11.46
C GLU A 210 11.83 2.64 -10.00
N THR A 211 12.36 1.59 -9.35
CA THR A 211 12.20 1.39 -7.90
C THR A 211 13.49 0.87 -7.28
N VAL A 212 13.75 1.24 -6.03
CA VAL A 212 14.92 0.81 -5.28
C VAL A 212 14.49 0.44 -3.87
N TYR A 213 14.85 -0.76 -3.45
CA TYR A 213 14.62 -1.26 -2.11
C TYR A 213 15.92 -1.90 -1.60
N GLY A 214 16.21 -1.72 -0.32
CA GLY A 214 17.34 -2.37 0.34
C GLY A 214 17.12 -2.35 1.85
N HIS A 215 17.45 -3.46 2.52
CA HIS A 215 17.23 -3.63 3.96
C HIS A 215 15.79 -3.35 4.39
N MET A 216 14.82 -3.79 3.59
CA MET A 216 13.40 -3.59 3.89
C MET A 216 12.51 -4.77 3.54
N LYS A 217 11.33 -4.81 4.14
CA LYS A 217 10.27 -5.76 3.77
C LYS A 217 9.67 -5.33 2.43
N PRO A 218 9.15 -6.27 1.61
CA PRO A 218 8.41 -5.93 0.40
C PRO A 218 7.32 -4.88 0.69
N MET A 219 7.29 -3.85 -0.15
CA MET A 219 6.33 -2.76 -0.03
C MET A 219 6.09 -2.11 -1.38
N PHE A 220 4.95 -1.42 -1.51
CA PHE A 220 4.58 -0.68 -2.71
C PHE A 220 4.63 -1.58 -3.95
N ALA A 221 5.23 -1.12 -5.06
CA ALA A 221 5.40 -1.93 -6.26
C ALA A 221 6.15 -3.24 -6.00
N GLY A 222 7.03 -3.31 -4.99
CA GLY A 222 7.73 -4.56 -4.61
C GLY A 222 6.84 -5.60 -3.94
N GLU A 223 5.63 -5.25 -3.53
CA GLU A 223 4.67 -6.19 -2.94
C GLU A 223 3.65 -6.72 -3.98
N THR A 224 3.67 -6.19 -5.22
CA THR A 224 2.75 -6.63 -6.27
C THR A 224 3.00 -8.09 -6.67
N ARG A 225 1.97 -8.71 -7.23
CA ARG A 225 2.01 -10.08 -7.73
C ARG A 225 1.49 -10.12 -9.15
N HIS A 226 2.14 -10.92 -9.97
CA HIS A 226 1.86 -11.01 -11.40
C HIS A 226 1.61 -12.47 -11.74
N LYS A 227 0.53 -12.73 -12.47
CA LYS A 227 0.28 -14.03 -13.07
C LYS A 227 1.11 -14.12 -14.34
N VAL A 228 1.90 -15.18 -14.46
CA VAL A 228 2.73 -15.48 -15.63
C VAL A 228 2.27 -16.82 -16.19
N GLU A 229 2.09 -16.90 -17.50
CA GLU A 229 1.72 -18.14 -18.18
C GLU A 229 2.99 -18.96 -18.41
N THR A 230 3.00 -20.21 -17.97
CA THR A 230 4.13 -21.12 -18.22
C THR A 230 3.96 -21.77 -19.59
N GLY A 231 4.82 -21.43 -20.54
CA GLY A 231 4.89 -22.07 -21.86
C GLY A 231 5.42 -23.50 -21.85
N LEU A 232 5.60 -24.13 -20.68
CA LEU A 232 6.12 -25.48 -20.51
C LEU A 232 5.07 -26.39 -19.89
N SER A 233 4.14 -26.87 -20.72
CA SER A 233 3.44 -28.12 -20.44
C SER A 233 3.16 -28.85 -21.76
N GLU A 234 3.92 -29.91 -22.03
CA GLU A 234 3.56 -30.93 -23.04
C GLU A 234 2.44 -31.87 -22.54
N LYS A 235 1.82 -31.62 -21.37
CA LYS A 235 0.68 -32.41 -20.86
C LYS A 235 -0.25 -31.56 -20.01
N ASP A 236 -1.29 -31.01 -20.63
CA ASP A 236 -2.63 -30.75 -20.09
C ASP A 236 -2.75 -30.27 -18.63
N GLU A 237 -2.00 -29.24 -18.23
CA GLU A 237 -2.44 -28.31 -17.18
C GLU A 237 -1.89 -26.91 -17.50
N GLU A 238 -2.76 -25.98 -17.89
CA GLU A 238 -2.48 -24.55 -18.00
C GLU A 238 -2.22 -23.96 -16.58
N GLY A 239 -1.03 -24.24 -16.05
CA GLY A 239 -0.64 -23.86 -14.70
C GLY A 239 -0.14 -22.42 -14.64
N ALA A 240 -1.02 -21.44 -14.51
CA ALA A 240 -0.60 -20.07 -14.28
C ALA A 240 0.15 -19.91 -12.94
N VAL A 241 1.35 -19.33 -12.95
CA VAL A 241 2.19 -19.16 -11.74
C VAL A 241 2.17 -17.70 -11.28
N TRP A 242 1.95 -17.48 -9.99
CA TRP A 242 2.05 -16.14 -9.38
C TRP A 242 3.49 -15.81 -9.00
N ARG A 243 4.07 -14.80 -9.65
CA ARG A 243 5.43 -14.30 -9.37
C ARG A 243 5.42 -12.98 -8.60
N SER A 244 6.45 -12.81 -7.77
CA SER A 244 6.78 -11.54 -7.13
C SER A 244 7.37 -10.58 -8.16
N SER A 245 7.10 -9.29 -8.03
CA SER A 245 7.76 -8.26 -8.85
C SER A 245 9.22 -8.02 -8.45
N LEU A 246 9.65 -8.42 -7.25
CA LEU A 246 11.00 -8.16 -6.78
C LEU A 246 12.04 -9.02 -7.49
N VAL A 247 13.06 -8.35 -8.03
CA VAL A 247 14.28 -8.94 -8.58
C VAL A 247 15.51 -8.32 -7.93
N PHE A 248 16.59 -9.10 -7.80
CA PHE A 248 17.86 -8.60 -7.28
C PHE A 248 18.47 -7.58 -8.24
N THR A 249 19.04 -6.49 -7.71
CA THR A 249 19.69 -5.46 -8.54
C THR A 249 21.09 -5.90 -8.97
N THR A 250 21.17 -6.89 -9.85
CA THR A 250 22.41 -7.37 -10.48
C THR A 250 22.53 -6.84 -11.91
N GLY A 251 23.73 -6.92 -12.50
CA GLY A 251 23.98 -6.50 -13.88
C GLY A 251 23.50 -5.07 -14.17
N VAL A 252 22.64 -4.92 -15.18
CA VAL A 252 22.09 -3.64 -15.64
C VAL A 252 21.28 -2.92 -14.55
N LEU A 253 20.62 -3.66 -13.65
CA LEU A 253 19.74 -3.10 -12.61
C LEU A 253 20.47 -2.36 -11.47
N LYS A 254 21.81 -2.37 -11.47
CA LYS A 254 22.62 -1.63 -10.50
C LYS A 254 22.48 -0.11 -10.63
N THR A 255 22.19 0.38 -11.84
CA THR A 255 22.08 1.82 -12.13
C THR A 255 20.62 2.24 -12.30
N SER A 256 20.31 3.51 -12.05
CA SER A 256 18.98 4.08 -12.30
C SER A 256 18.56 3.91 -13.75
N LEU A 257 19.42 4.32 -14.70
CA LEU A 257 19.18 4.14 -16.13
C LEU A 257 18.96 2.68 -16.50
N GLY A 258 19.72 1.74 -15.93
CA GLY A 258 19.53 0.32 -16.25
C GLY A 258 18.25 -0.28 -15.67
N ARG A 259 17.76 0.17 -14.49
CA ARG A 259 16.42 -0.22 -13.98
C ARG A 259 15.28 0.30 -14.84
N MET A 260 15.49 1.46 -15.46
CA MET A 260 14.56 2.04 -16.44
C MET A 260 14.73 1.42 -17.84
N GLY A 261 15.72 0.56 -18.09
CA GLY A 261 16.03 0.05 -19.43
C GLY A 261 16.56 1.13 -20.40
N ARG A 262 17.20 2.18 -19.87
CA ARG A 262 17.69 3.38 -20.58
C ARG A 262 19.21 3.43 -20.73
N LEU A 263 19.85 2.30 -21.00
CA LEU A 263 21.30 2.29 -21.16
C LEU A 263 21.73 3.17 -22.36
N PRO A 264 22.90 3.83 -22.29
CA PRO A 264 23.39 4.66 -23.40
C PRO A 264 23.43 3.87 -24.72
N GLY A 265 22.80 4.41 -25.76
CA GLY A 265 22.72 3.77 -27.08
C GLY A 265 21.61 2.74 -27.27
N SER A 266 20.86 2.36 -26.22
CA SER A 266 19.73 1.42 -26.31
C SER A 266 18.36 2.09 -26.16
N TYR A 267 18.32 3.41 -25.90
CA TYR A 267 17.09 4.15 -25.61
C TYR A 267 17.02 5.45 -26.40
N ILE A 268 15.95 5.58 -27.19
CA ILE A 268 15.63 6.79 -27.95
C ILE A 268 14.31 7.34 -27.39
N ARG A 269 14.35 8.54 -26.80
CA ARG A 269 13.18 9.14 -26.14
C ARG A 269 12.00 9.38 -27.08
N SER A 270 12.26 9.68 -28.36
CA SER A 270 11.23 9.90 -29.38
C SER A 270 10.35 8.67 -29.62
N ASP A 271 10.83 7.47 -29.30
CA ASP A 271 10.05 6.23 -29.48
C ASP A 271 8.92 6.09 -28.46
N LEU A 272 8.98 6.85 -27.36
CA LEU A 272 7.90 6.91 -26.38
C LEU A 272 6.91 8.05 -26.67
N GLU A 273 7.25 9.01 -27.54
CA GLU A 273 6.35 10.11 -27.87
C GLU A 273 5.13 9.56 -28.62
N VAL A 274 3.94 9.90 -28.12
CA VAL A 274 2.70 9.61 -28.85
C VAL A 274 2.77 10.47 -30.10
N LYS A 275 2.84 9.82 -31.28
CA LYS A 275 2.71 10.54 -32.54
C LYS A 275 1.28 11.09 -32.57
N ASP A 276 1.13 12.38 -32.33
CA ASP A 276 -0.13 13.09 -32.55
C ASP A 276 -0.48 12.92 -34.03
N GLU A 277 -1.34 11.96 -34.35
CA GLU A 277 -2.14 12.03 -35.56
C GLU A 277 -3.04 13.25 -35.38
N LYS A 278 -2.61 14.36 -35.98
CA LYS A 278 -3.32 15.64 -35.99
C LYS A 278 -4.82 15.38 -36.09
N ALA A 279 -5.57 15.76 -35.06
CA ALA A 279 -7.02 15.79 -35.11
C ALA A 279 -7.43 16.59 -36.36
N GLY A 280 -8.00 15.89 -37.34
CA GLY A 280 -8.52 16.52 -38.55
C GLY A 280 -9.56 17.54 -38.15
N VAL A 281 -9.31 18.81 -38.49
CA VAL A 281 -10.31 19.87 -38.36
C VAL A 281 -11.46 19.51 -39.29
N MET A 282 -12.63 19.14 -38.75
CA MET A 282 -13.84 19.17 -39.55
C MET A 282 -14.11 20.64 -39.91
N SER A 283 -13.91 20.96 -41.19
CA SER A 283 -14.41 22.21 -41.76
C SER A 283 -15.94 22.19 -41.71
N VAL A 284 -16.48 23.31 -41.23
CA VAL A 284 -17.89 23.72 -41.04
C VAL A 284 -18.92 22.99 -41.90
#